data_AF-S8ED57-F1
#
_entry.id   AF-S8ED57-F1
#
_cell.length_a   1.000
_cell.length_b   1.000
_cell.length_c   1.000
_cell.angle_alpha   90.00
_cell.angle_beta   90.00
_cell.angle_gamma   90.00
#
_symmetry.space_group_name_H-M   'P 1'
#
loop_
_entity.id
_entity.type
_entity.pdbx_description
1 polymer ?
#
loop_
_entity_poly.entity_id
_entity_poly.type
_entity_poly.pdbx_seq_one_letter_code
_entity_poly.pdbx_strand_id
1 'polypeptide(L)'
;MELFYLIGSIVSTALTSSALSILILLRICFRRLYGRRRVEDYGSSSVRYYSGTVWHERRRPVRHSFSYPVRYALYDLGGAADVPEGHLSVEYCRLLCGTNGSVFLLTIPPSVGYEQNPLSVYYCYDVDGSTQVFRKCIAEVTNTPWGERVTFVFDPNSDLVAKPLHVSPFMACILLLKLFFFDMHGNWSMKTSDPGDSLHIVITVHHPSLGNYFSASLTARRVDSSSVDDHSMFFWLMPHKVAFWIYWHALKLLWKGVPFVPHPRCQTPTYREDALDRNEVLHSRNVQLMDSKTRCFEWRDAKWPWC
;
A
#
# COMPACT_ATOMS: atom_id res chain seq x y z
N MET A 1 -19.91 9.35 21.49
CA MET A 1 -20.44 8.43 20.45
C MET A 1 -19.32 7.73 19.70
N GLU A 2 -18.29 8.44 19.20
CA GLU A 2 -17.20 7.84 18.42
C GLU A 2 -16.33 6.81 19.17
N LEU A 3 -16.01 7.05 20.45
CA LEU A 3 -15.20 6.10 21.23
C LEU A 3 -15.90 4.74 21.43
N PHE A 4 -17.21 4.76 21.69
CA PHE A 4 -17.99 3.52 21.83
C PHE A 4 -18.10 2.77 20.50
N TYR A 5 -18.25 3.49 19.39
CA TYR A 5 -18.26 2.90 18.06
C TYR A 5 -16.90 2.30 17.70
N LEU A 6 -15.81 2.97 18.05
CA LEU A 6 -14.44 2.46 17.89
C LEU A 6 -14.22 1.18 18.72
N ILE A 7 -14.57 1.19 20.02
CA ILE A 7 -14.43 0.02 20.89
C ILE A 7 -15.30 -1.13 20.37
N GLY A 8 -16.55 -0.84 19.98
CA GLY A 8 -17.46 -1.82 19.40
C GLY A 8 -16.91 -2.43 18.11
N SER A 9 -16.31 -1.63 17.23
CA SER A 9 -15.64 -2.10 16.03
C SER A 9 -14.45 -3.00 16.35
N ILE A 10 -13.58 -2.61 17.30
CA ILE A 10 -12.43 -3.42 17.71
C ILE A 10 -12.88 -4.78 18.27
N VAL A 11 -13.91 -4.78 19.13
CA VAL A 11 -14.46 -6.01 19.71
C VAL A 11 -15.08 -6.88 18.62
N SER A 12 -15.87 -6.29 17.71
CA SER A 12 -16.47 -7.00 16.59
C SER A 12 -15.41 -7.65 15.70
N THR A 13 -14.39 -6.90 15.28
CA THR A 13 -13.27 -7.41 14.49
C THR A 13 -12.50 -8.50 15.23
N ALA A 14 -12.28 -8.36 16.55
CA ALA A 14 -11.60 -9.39 17.32
C ALA A 14 -12.41 -10.70 17.37
N LEU A 15 -13.74 -10.61 17.52
CA LEU A 15 -14.63 -11.77 17.52
C LEU A 15 -14.70 -12.43 16.14
N THR A 16 -14.89 -11.66 15.07
CA THR A 16 -14.93 -12.19 13.70
C THR A 16 -13.61 -12.84 13.31
N SER A 17 -12.48 -12.20 13.59
CA SER A 17 -11.16 -12.75 13.32
C SER A 17 -10.86 -14.01 14.12
N SER A 18 -11.31 -14.08 15.37
CA SER A 18 -11.17 -15.29 16.19
C SER A 18 -11.99 -16.45 15.63
N ALA A 19 -13.25 -16.21 15.28
CA ALA A 19 -14.13 -17.22 14.69
C ALA A 19 -13.60 -17.73 13.35
N LEU A 20 -13.20 -16.83 12.45
CA LEU A 20 -12.64 -17.19 11.14
C LEU A 20 -11.29 -17.89 11.26
N SER A 21 -10.45 -17.52 12.23
CA SER A 21 -9.20 -18.23 12.52
C SER A 21 -9.46 -19.66 12.97
N ILE A 22 -10.44 -19.88 13.86
CA ILE A 22 -10.84 -21.22 14.29
C ILE A 22 -11.35 -22.03 13.09
N LEU A 23 -12.17 -21.44 12.21
CA LEU A 23 -12.67 -22.10 11.01
C LEU A 23 -11.55 -22.51 10.05
N ILE A 24 -10.52 -21.68 9.85
CA ILE A 24 -9.34 -22.04 9.05
C ILE A 24 -8.62 -23.25 9.68
N LEU A 25 -8.37 -23.22 10.99
CA LEU A 25 -7.70 -24.32 11.69
C LEU A 25 -8.51 -25.62 11.61
N LEU A 26 -9.83 -25.54 11.80
CA LEU A 26 -10.74 -26.68 11.63
C LEU A 26 -10.66 -27.21 10.20
N ARG A 27 -10.76 -26.36 9.18
CA ARG A 27 -10.67 -26.76 7.77
C ARG A 27 -9.36 -27.47 7.45
N ILE A 28 -8.23 -26.99 7.98
CA ILE A 28 -6.92 -27.63 7.82
C ILE A 28 -6.88 -28.98 8.54
N CYS A 29 -7.38 -29.06 9.77
CA CYS A 29 -7.49 -30.31 10.51
C CYS A 29 -8.35 -31.34 9.76
N PHE A 30 -9.52 -30.93 9.26
CA PHE A 30 -10.39 -31.80 8.46
C PHE A 30 -9.69 -32.28 7.18
N ARG A 31 -8.99 -31.39 6.45
CA ARG A 31 -8.21 -31.79 5.26
C ARG A 31 -7.11 -32.81 5.57
N ARG A 32 -6.45 -32.66 6.72
CA ARG A 32 -5.41 -33.61 7.17
C ARG A 32 -5.98 -34.95 7.61
N LEU A 33 -7.13 -34.96 8.28
CA LEU A 33 -7.75 -36.16 8.83
C LEU A 33 -8.48 -37.00 7.78
N TYR A 34 -9.17 -36.37 6.83
CA TYR A 34 -10.01 -37.07 5.84
C TYR A 34 -9.33 -37.31 4.50
N GLY A 35 -8.03 -37.00 4.41
CA GLY A 35 -7.26 -37.14 3.20
C GLY A 35 -7.63 -36.09 2.14
N ARG A 36 -6.66 -35.78 1.29
CA ARG A 36 -6.80 -34.82 0.20
C ARG A 36 -7.75 -35.38 -0.85
N ARG A 37 -9.04 -35.02 -0.80
CA ARG A 37 -9.79 -34.91 -2.07
C ARG A 37 -9.11 -33.77 -2.81
N ARG A 38 -8.24 -34.09 -3.78
CA ARG A 38 -7.83 -33.11 -4.80
C ARG A 38 -9.13 -32.65 -5.42
N VAL A 39 -9.65 -31.53 -4.98
CA VAL A 39 -10.37 -30.67 -5.91
C VAL A 39 -9.27 -30.29 -6.88
N GLU A 40 -9.31 -30.90 -8.07
CA GLU A 40 -8.54 -30.44 -9.21
C GLU A 40 -9.07 -29.04 -9.49
N ASP A 41 -8.44 -28.05 -8.87
CA ASP A 41 -8.59 -26.66 -9.28
C ASP A 41 -7.83 -26.54 -10.60
N TYR A 42 -8.50 -26.95 -11.68
CA TYR A 42 -8.06 -26.73 -13.05
C TYR A 42 -8.12 -25.24 -13.33
N GLY A 43 -7.09 -24.54 -12.88
CA GLY A 43 -6.87 -23.14 -13.17
C GLY A 43 -5.46 -22.80 -12.72
N SER A 44 -4.54 -22.66 -13.68
CA SER A 44 -3.20 -22.10 -13.48
C SER A 44 -3.29 -20.97 -12.44
N SER A 45 -2.70 -21.16 -11.24
CA SER A 45 -2.86 -20.20 -10.16
C SER A 45 -2.35 -18.84 -10.63
N SER A 46 -3.28 -17.94 -10.96
CA SER A 46 -3.07 -16.57 -11.43
C SER A 46 -2.50 -15.65 -10.34
N VAL A 47 -2.16 -16.24 -9.19
CA VAL A 47 -1.65 -15.57 -8.00
C VAL A 47 -0.27 -16.11 -7.66
N ARG A 48 0.71 -15.22 -7.54
CA ARG A 48 2.06 -15.53 -7.04
C ARG A 48 2.21 -15.01 -5.63
N TYR A 49 2.88 -15.76 -4.75
CA TYR A 49 3.08 -15.37 -3.36
C TYR A 49 4.48 -14.83 -3.14
N TYR A 50 4.59 -13.79 -2.32
CA TYR A 50 5.85 -13.18 -1.92
C TYR A 50 5.95 -13.12 -0.41
N SER A 51 7.13 -13.41 0.12
CA SER A 51 7.47 -13.27 1.54
C SER A 51 8.69 -12.35 1.65
N GLY A 52 8.61 -11.38 2.54
CA GLY A 52 9.59 -10.30 2.57
C GLY A 52 9.61 -9.52 3.88
N THR A 53 10.29 -8.38 3.82
CA THR A 53 10.44 -7.45 4.94
C THR A 53 10.20 -6.03 4.43
N VAL A 54 9.42 -5.28 5.18
CA VAL A 54 9.34 -3.82 5.06
C VAL A 54 10.31 -3.21 6.06
N TRP A 55 11.10 -2.26 5.60
CA TRP A 55 11.98 -1.44 6.42
C TRP A 55 11.57 0.02 6.29
N HIS A 56 11.51 0.72 7.43
CA HIS A 56 11.22 2.13 7.52
C HIS A 56 12.35 2.82 8.29
N GLU A 57 12.80 3.97 7.78
CA GLU A 57 13.65 4.91 8.50
C GLU A 57 13.06 6.31 8.38
N ARG A 58 12.83 6.89 9.55
CA ARG A 58 12.59 8.31 9.71
C ARG A 58 13.83 8.93 10.32
N ARG A 59 14.38 9.97 9.70
CA ARG A 59 15.59 10.66 10.16
C ARG A 59 15.29 11.92 10.98
N ARG A 60 14.15 12.58 10.74
CA ARG A 60 13.71 13.79 11.45
C ARG A 60 12.22 13.74 11.83
N PRO A 61 11.79 14.46 12.89
CA PRO A 61 12.61 15.23 13.84
C PRO A 61 13.44 14.33 14.77
N VAL A 62 12.94 13.14 15.10
CA VAL A 62 13.65 12.12 15.89
C VAL A 62 13.91 10.89 15.02
N ARG A 63 15.16 10.42 15.01
CA ARG A 63 15.55 9.22 14.27
C ARG A 63 14.81 8.00 14.83
N HIS A 64 14.10 7.30 13.96
CA HIS A 64 13.41 6.07 14.28
C HIS A 64 13.39 5.17 13.06
N SER A 65 13.99 3.99 13.17
CA SER A 65 13.93 2.96 12.16
C SER A 65 13.40 1.65 12.73
N PHE A 66 12.77 0.86 11.88
CA PHE A 66 12.25 -0.45 12.21
C PHE A 66 12.01 -1.28 10.95
N SER A 67 11.91 -2.59 11.13
CA SER A 67 11.54 -3.52 10.07
C SER A 67 10.56 -4.56 10.58
N TYR A 68 9.68 -5.03 9.71
CA TYR A 68 8.73 -6.09 10.04
C TYR A 68 8.51 -7.02 8.83
N PRO A 69 8.29 -8.32 9.08
CA PRO A 69 8.04 -9.28 8.02
C PRO A 69 6.67 -9.02 7.40
N VAL A 70 6.56 -9.24 6.09
CA VAL A 70 5.32 -9.10 5.32
C VAL A 70 5.15 -10.21 4.32
N ARG A 71 3.89 -10.47 3.95
CA ARG A 71 3.50 -11.38 2.89
C ARG A 71 2.61 -10.63 1.92
N TYR A 72 2.86 -10.79 0.63
CA TYR A 72 2.12 -10.17 -0.44
C TYR A 72 1.65 -11.23 -1.44
N ALA A 73 0.52 -10.97 -2.09
CA ALA A 73 0.05 -11.71 -3.25
C ALA A 73 0.15 -10.80 -4.49
N LEU A 74 0.62 -11.37 -5.59
CA LEU A 74 0.65 -10.76 -6.91
C LEU A 74 -0.43 -11.43 -7.77
N TYR A 75 -1.51 -10.71 -8.05
CA TYR A 75 -2.63 -11.15 -8.87
C TYR A 75 -2.45 -10.70 -10.30
N ASP A 76 -2.67 -11.58 -11.27
CA ASP A 76 -2.91 -11.18 -12.66
C ASP A 76 -4.34 -10.66 -12.79
N LEU A 77 -4.52 -9.34 -12.91
CA LEU A 77 -5.86 -8.74 -12.97
C LEU A 77 -6.61 -9.13 -14.25
N GLY A 78 -5.92 -9.55 -15.31
CA GLY A 78 -6.55 -9.97 -16.57
C GLY A 78 -7.08 -11.41 -16.55
N GLY A 79 -6.66 -12.22 -15.58
CA GLY A 79 -6.96 -13.66 -15.55
C GLY A 79 -7.32 -14.25 -14.18
N ALA A 80 -7.23 -13.48 -13.09
CA ALA A 80 -7.58 -13.95 -11.75
C ALA A 80 -9.07 -13.78 -11.45
N ALA A 81 -9.75 -14.88 -11.12
CA ALA A 81 -11.12 -14.86 -10.62
C ALA A 81 -11.22 -14.32 -9.17
N ASP A 82 -10.11 -14.35 -8.41
CA ASP A 82 -10.09 -14.12 -6.96
C ASP A 82 -9.39 -12.81 -6.56
N VAL A 83 -9.48 -11.76 -7.39
CA VAL A 83 -8.93 -10.44 -7.02
C VAL A 83 -9.74 -9.87 -5.85
N PRO A 84 -9.11 -9.39 -4.76
CA PRO A 84 -9.84 -8.73 -3.67
C PRO A 84 -10.63 -7.51 -4.15
N GLU A 85 -11.82 -7.30 -3.58
CA GLU A 85 -12.68 -6.16 -3.91
C GLU A 85 -12.02 -4.81 -3.58
N GLY A 86 -12.49 -3.74 -4.22
CA GLY A 86 -12.05 -2.36 -3.92
C GLY A 86 -10.75 -1.91 -4.58
N HIS A 87 -10.13 -2.77 -5.40
CA HIS A 87 -8.98 -2.45 -6.23
C HIS A 87 -9.39 -1.94 -7.63
N LEU A 88 -8.45 -1.27 -8.32
CA LEU A 88 -8.65 -0.76 -9.68
C LEU A 88 -8.87 -1.91 -10.69
N SER A 89 -9.73 -1.67 -11.69
CA SER A 89 -9.91 -2.62 -12.81
C SER A 89 -8.73 -2.57 -13.78
N VAL A 90 -8.58 -3.62 -14.59
CA VAL A 90 -7.55 -3.70 -15.65
C VAL A 90 -7.69 -2.55 -16.63
N GLU A 91 -8.90 -2.28 -17.11
CA GLU A 91 -9.20 -1.26 -18.11
C GLU A 91 -8.84 0.13 -17.57
N TYR A 92 -9.14 0.38 -16.29
CA TYR A 92 -8.83 1.64 -15.66
C TYR A 92 -7.32 1.83 -15.49
N CYS A 93 -6.58 0.79 -15.08
CA CYS A 93 -5.12 0.83 -14.99
C CYS A 93 -4.49 1.11 -16.36
N ARG A 94 -4.96 0.44 -17.41
CA ARG A 94 -4.51 0.65 -18.79
C ARG A 94 -4.77 2.08 -19.26
N LEU A 95 -5.95 2.62 -18.97
CA LEU A 95 -6.32 3.99 -19.30
C LEU A 95 -5.41 5.02 -18.59
N LEU A 96 -5.17 4.84 -17.29
CA LEU A 96 -4.31 5.75 -16.50
C LEU A 96 -2.86 5.72 -16.96
N CYS A 97 -2.33 4.53 -17.26
CA CYS A 97 -0.94 4.38 -17.66
C CYS A 97 -0.71 4.65 -19.15
N GLY A 98 -1.76 4.57 -19.99
CA GLY A 98 -1.64 4.59 -21.44
C GLY A 98 -0.96 3.34 -21.98
N THR A 99 -1.21 2.18 -21.37
CA THR A 99 -0.60 0.88 -21.71
C THR A 99 -1.66 -0.09 -22.19
N ASN A 100 -1.32 -1.02 -23.09
CA ASN A 100 -2.29 -1.98 -23.65
C ASN A 100 -2.10 -3.44 -23.16
N GLY A 101 -1.10 -3.72 -22.32
CA GLY A 101 -0.70 -5.07 -21.93
C GLY A 101 -1.29 -5.62 -20.64
N SER A 102 -0.61 -6.59 -20.05
CA SER A 102 -1.00 -7.24 -18.80
C SER A 102 -0.88 -6.26 -17.62
N VAL A 103 -1.69 -6.48 -16.58
CA VAL A 103 -1.65 -5.69 -15.35
C VAL A 103 -1.61 -6.63 -14.17
N PHE A 104 -0.60 -6.49 -13.33
CA PHE A 104 -0.46 -7.29 -12.12
C PHE A 104 -0.64 -6.43 -10.87
N LEU A 105 -1.39 -6.90 -9.89
CA LEU A 105 -1.63 -6.24 -8.61
C LEU A 105 -0.86 -6.93 -7.50
N LEU A 106 0.06 -6.21 -6.87
CA LEU A 106 0.73 -6.59 -5.63
C LEU A 106 -0.01 -5.98 -4.45
N THR A 107 -0.64 -6.81 -3.61
CA THR A 107 -1.44 -6.36 -2.46
C THR A 107 -1.34 -7.34 -1.29
N ILE A 108 -1.70 -6.88 -0.09
CA ILE A 108 -1.95 -7.76 1.06
C ILE A 108 -3.46 -8.05 1.07
N PRO A 109 -3.89 -9.28 0.76
CA PRO A 109 -5.31 -9.60 0.72
C PRO A 109 -5.94 -9.54 2.13
N PRO A 110 -7.25 -9.26 2.23
CA PRO A 110 -7.99 -9.38 3.48
C PRO A 110 -7.81 -10.77 4.09
N SER A 111 -7.70 -10.84 5.41
CA SER A 111 -7.56 -12.11 6.12
C SER A 111 -8.36 -12.10 7.41
N VAL A 112 -9.08 -13.19 7.65
CA VAL A 112 -9.92 -13.39 8.84
C VAL A 112 -10.80 -12.18 9.18
N GLY A 113 -11.46 -11.61 8.17
CA GLY A 113 -12.44 -10.53 8.33
C GLY A 113 -11.84 -9.18 8.74
N TYR A 114 -10.59 -8.93 8.33
CA TYR A 114 -9.91 -7.66 8.53
C TYR A 114 -9.06 -7.33 7.32
N GLU A 115 -9.12 -6.06 6.90
CA GLU A 115 -8.32 -5.52 5.83
C GLU A 115 -7.36 -4.46 6.38
N GLN A 116 -6.09 -4.55 6.06
CA GLN A 116 -5.11 -3.51 6.37
C GLN A 116 -3.97 -3.66 5.38
N ASN A 117 -3.99 -2.83 4.35
CA ASN A 117 -2.95 -2.77 3.35
C ASN A 117 -2.47 -1.32 3.14
N PRO A 118 -1.26 -0.95 3.62
CA PRO A 118 -0.74 0.41 3.48
C PRO A 118 -0.33 0.75 2.05
N LEU A 119 0.00 -0.25 1.22
CA LEU A 119 0.48 -0.04 -0.15
C LEU A 119 0.06 -1.21 -1.06
N SER A 120 -0.70 -0.89 -2.11
CA SER A 120 -0.88 -1.75 -3.28
C SER A 120 -0.07 -1.18 -4.45
N VAL A 121 0.56 -2.05 -5.26
CA VAL A 121 1.27 -1.63 -6.48
C VAL A 121 0.73 -2.38 -7.69
N TYR A 122 0.33 -1.63 -8.71
CA TYR A 122 -0.09 -2.15 -10.00
C TYR A 122 1.07 -2.03 -10.98
N TYR A 123 1.47 -3.14 -11.57
CA TYR A 123 2.51 -3.23 -12.60
C TYR A 123 1.83 -3.27 -13.95
N CYS A 124 2.01 -2.22 -14.75
CA CYS A 124 1.38 -2.09 -16.06
C CYS A 124 2.41 -2.33 -17.17
N TYR A 125 2.12 -3.30 -18.01
CA TYR A 125 2.96 -3.66 -19.15
C TYR A 125 2.33 -3.14 -20.44
N ASP A 126 3.18 -2.83 -21.40
CA ASP A 126 2.79 -2.48 -22.76
C ASP A 126 3.17 -3.61 -23.70
N VAL A 127 2.44 -3.77 -24.79
CA VAL A 127 2.66 -4.82 -25.79
C VAL A 127 3.19 -4.16 -27.06
N ASP A 128 4.49 -4.37 -27.29
CA ASP A 128 5.16 -4.02 -28.53
C ASP A 128 5.34 -5.30 -29.35
N GLY A 129 4.38 -5.58 -30.24
CA GLY A 129 4.36 -6.81 -31.04
C GLY A 129 4.08 -8.05 -30.18
N SER A 130 5.07 -8.94 -30.03
CA SER A 130 4.97 -10.14 -29.18
C SER A 130 5.66 -10.00 -27.82
N THR A 131 6.32 -8.87 -27.55
CA THR A 131 7.05 -8.62 -26.30
C THR A 131 6.26 -7.74 -25.35
N GLN A 132 6.16 -8.15 -24.08
CA GLN A 132 5.65 -7.30 -23.00
C GLN A 132 6.78 -6.46 -22.43
N VAL A 133 6.60 -5.15 -22.41
CA VAL A 133 7.57 -4.18 -21.88
C VAL A 133 7.01 -3.55 -20.62
N PHE A 134 7.75 -3.65 -19.52
CA PHE A 134 7.38 -3.00 -18.28
C PHE A 134 7.54 -1.48 -18.42
N ARG A 135 6.42 -0.74 -18.31
CA ARG A 135 6.37 0.69 -18.65
C ARG A 135 6.10 1.58 -17.45
N LYS A 136 5.03 1.30 -16.72
CA LYS A 136 4.55 2.17 -15.64
C LYS A 136 4.02 1.39 -14.46
N CYS A 137 4.00 2.03 -13.31
CA CYS A 137 3.35 1.53 -12.12
C CYS A 137 2.30 2.51 -11.60
N ILE A 138 1.33 1.97 -10.87
CA ILE A 138 0.40 2.75 -10.06
C ILE A 138 0.62 2.33 -8.62
N ALA A 139 0.87 3.27 -7.72
CA ALA A 139 0.87 3.02 -6.28
C ALA A 139 -0.45 3.52 -5.69
N GLU A 140 -1.14 2.63 -4.98
CA GLU A 140 -2.32 2.93 -4.19
C GLU A 140 -1.92 2.90 -2.71
N VAL A 141 -1.90 4.07 -2.08
CA VAL A 141 -1.49 4.22 -0.68
C VAL A 141 -2.73 4.44 0.17
N THR A 142 -2.90 3.60 1.18
CA THR A 142 -3.95 3.76 2.19
C THR A 142 -3.40 4.55 3.38
N ASN A 143 -3.96 5.72 3.62
CA ASN A 143 -3.65 6.59 4.74
C ASN A 143 -4.33 6.09 6.03
N THR A 144 -3.63 5.27 6.80
CA THR A 144 -4.08 4.80 8.13
C THR A 144 -3.63 5.79 9.21
N PRO A 145 -4.51 6.25 10.12
CA PRO A 145 -5.88 5.78 10.40
C PRO A 145 -7.01 6.54 9.69
N TRP A 146 -6.71 7.56 8.89
CA TRP A 146 -7.71 8.52 8.39
C TRP A 146 -8.60 8.04 7.25
N GLY A 147 -8.33 6.85 6.72
CA GLY A 147 -9.22 6.20 5.76
C GLY A 147 -9.22 6.88 4.39
N GLU A 148 -8.08 7.41 3.95
CA GLU A 148 -7.94 7.93 2.58
C GLU A 148 -7.16 6.94 1.74
N ARG A 149 -7.55 6.72 0.49
CA ARG A 149 -6.75 6.02 -0.50
C ARG A 149 -6.36 7.00 -1.58
N VAL A 150 -5.07 7.04 -1.91
CA VAL A 150 -4.57 7.87 -3.00
C VAL A 150 -3.84 6.99 -3.98
N THR A 151 -4.23 7.10 -5.24
CA THR A 151 -3.54 6.47 -6.35
C THR A 151 -2.67 7.48 -7.07
N PHE A 152 -1.48 7.06 -7.49
CA PHE A 152 -0.64 7.84 -8.38
C PHE A 152 0.18 6.96 -9.30
N VAL A 153 0.37 7.46 -10.52
CA VAL A 153 1.15 6.82 -11.57
C VAL A 153 2.61 7.26 -11.43
N PHE A 154 3.54 6.32 -11.57
CA PHE A 154 4.97 6.61 -11.56
C PHE A 154 5.74 5.69 -12.53
N ASP A 155 6.82 6.22 -13.09
CA ASP A 155 7.83 5.46 -13.81
C ASP A 155 8.71 4.65 -12.83
N PRO A 156 8.86 3.33 -13.03
CA PRO A 156 9.62 2.46 -12.13
C PRO A 156 11.11 2.79 -12.02
N ASN A 157 11.70 3.43 -13.03
CA ASN A 157 13.15 3.64 -13.11
C ASN A 157 13.60 4.94 -12.44
N SER A 158 12.82 6.01 -12.52
CA SER A 158 13.22 7.30 -11.91
C SER A 158 12.13 8.37 -11.87
N ASP A 159 10.94 8.08 -11.33
CA ASP A 159 9.94 9.14 -11.20
C ASP A 159 10.04 9.95 -9.89
N LEU A 160 9.71 11.24 -10.01
CA LEU A 160 9.57 12.18 -8.92
C LEU A 160 8.12 12.65 -8.88
N VAL A 161 7.37 12.17 -7.90
CA VAL A 161 5.94 12.48 -7.71
C VAL A 161 5.79 13.44 -6.53
N ALA A 162 4.92 14.45 -6.64
CA ALA A 162 4.61 15.34 -5.51
C ALA A 162 4.07 14.52 -4.33
N LYS A 163 4.51 14.75 -3.07
CA LYS A 163 3.95 14.04 -1.90
C LYS A 163 2.47 14.44 -1.71
N PRO A 164 1.50 13.54 -1.96
CA PRO A 164 0.08 13.89 -1.91
C PRO A 164 -0.56 13.64 -0.54
N LEU A 165 0.14 12.91 0.35
CA LEU A 165 -0.42 12.42 1.60
C LEU A 165 0.43 12.77 2.82
N HIS A 166 -0.28 13.07 3.91
CA HIS A 166 0.28 13.11 5.26
C HIS A 166 0.16 11.72 5.91
N VAL A 167 1.13 10.83 5.61
CA VAL A 167 1.05 9.39 5.91
C VAL A 167 1.37 9.04 7.38
N SER A 168 1.72 10.01 8.24
CA SER A 168 1.93 9.74 9.66
C SER A 168 1.59 10.93 10.57
N PRO A 169 0.84 10.73 11.68
CA PRO A 169 0.46 11.80 12.61
C PRO A 169 1.64 12.39 13.39
N PHE A 170 2.85 11.87 13.18
CA PHE A 170 4.05 12.26 13.90
C PHE A 170 5.11 12.85 12.96
N MET A 171 4.73 13.29 11.74
CA MET A 171 5.66 13.85 10.75
C MET A 171 6.03 15.33 10.95
N ALA A 172 5.50 16.06 11.94
CA ALA A 172 5.88 17.46 12.09
C ALA A 172 7.33 17.64 12.56
N CYS A 173 8.07 18.47 11.83
CA CYS A 173 9.27 19.11 12.35
C CYS A 173 8.87 20.10 13.46
N ILE A 174 9.58 20.00 14.59
CA ILE A 174 9.47 20.94 15.70
C ILE A 174 10.11 22.26 15.24
N LEU A 175 9.30 23.17 14.71
CA LEU A 175 9.43 24.62 14.94
C LEU A 175 8.18 25.37 14.42
N LEU A 176 7.26 25.67 15.35
CA LEU A 176 6.15 26.64 15.23
C LEU A 176 5.12 26.43 14.11
N LEU A 177 3.91 26.94 14.38
CA LEU A 177 2.67 26.89 13.58
C LEU A 177 2.78 27.19 12.06
N LYS A 178 3.95 27.60 11.55
CA LYS A 178 4.19 27.93 10.13
C LYS A 178 4.68 26.76 9.26
N LEU A 179 5.13 25.64 9.85
CA LEU A 179 5.67 24.49 9.09
C LEU A 179 4.67 23.36 8.80
N PHE A 180 3.40 23.49 9.21
CA PHE A 180 2.36 22.50 8.88
C PHE A 180 2.13 22.40 7.36
N PHE A 181 2.28 23.52 6.64
CA PHE A 181 2.29 23.58 5.17
C PHE A 181 3.53 22.90 4.54
N PHE A 182 4.64 22.78 5.28
CA PHE A 182 5.91 22.31 4.74
C PHE A 182 6.02 20.79 4.64
N ASP A 183 5.38 19.98 5.50
CA ASP A 183 5.51 18.50 5.42
C ASP A 183 4.97 17.91 4.10
N MET A 184 4.13 18.64 3.38
CA MET A 184 3.65 18.26 2.04
C MET A 184 4.45 18.88 0.88
N HIS A 185 5.49 19.68 1.13
CA HIS A 185 6.40 20.21 0.09
C HIS A 185 7.52 19.23 -0.29
N GLY A 186 7.38 17.97 0.08
CA GLY A 186 8.31 16.92 -0.28
C GLY A 186 8.01 16.30 -1.64
N ASN A 187 9.04 15.81 -2.32
CA ASN A 187 8.92 14.98 -3.51
C ASN A 187 9.14 13.52 -3.11
N TRP A 188 8.25 12.63 -3.52
CA TRP A 188 8.41 11.19 -3.45
C TRP A 188 9.23 10.72 -4.64
N SER A 189 10.38 10.13 -4.39
CA SER A 189 11.05 9.30 -5.39
C SER A 189 10.67 7.85 -5.11
N MET A 190 10.05 7.21 -6.10
CA MET A 190 9.69 5.81 -6.04
C MET A 190 10.45 5.04 -7.09
N LYS A 191 10.98 3.88 -6.68
CA LYS A 191 11.65 2.95 -7.56
C LYS A 191 11.12 1.56 -7.28
N THR A 192 10.85 0.81 -8.34
CA THR A 192 10.40 -0.57 -8.21
C THR A 192 11.04 -1.45 -9.26
N SER A 193 11.35 -2.68 -8.89
CA SER A 193 11.80 -3.71 -9.84
C SER A 193 10.61 -4.42 -10.47
N ASP A 194 10.82 -4.98 -11.66
CA ASP A 194 9.88 -5.92 -12.28
C ASP A 194 9.64 -7.13 -11.36
N PRO A 195 8.38 -7.54 -11.07
CA PRO A 195 8.07 -8.66 -10.18
C PRO A 195 8.43 -10.02 -10.80
N GLY A 196 9.69 -10.42 -10.65
CA GLY A 196 10.23 -11.75 -10.94
C GLY A 196 10.39 -12.63 -9.70
N ASP A 197 11.59 -13.17 -9.47
CA ASP A 197 11.88 -13.98 -8.27
C ASP A 197 12.10 -13.13 -7.01
N SER A 198 12.48 -11.87 -7.20
CA SER A 198 12.65 -10.88 -6.15
C SER A 198 12.00 -9.57 -6.53
N LEU A 199 11.42 -8.91 -5.53
CA LEU A 199 10.69 -7.66 -5.65
C LEU A 199 11.34 -6.67 -4.68
N HIS A 200 11.68 -5.49 -5.19
CA HIS A 200 12.24 -4.40 -4.41
C HIS A 200 11.50 -3.11 -4.75
N ILE A 201 10.84 -2.52 -3.75
CA ILE A 201 10.24 -1.18 -3.84
C ILE A 201 10.98 -0.28 -2.86
N VAL A 202 11.40 0.90 -3.32
CA VAL A 202 12.02 1.93 -2.48
C VAL A 202 11.27 3.23 -2.65
N ILE A 203 10.90 3.84 -1.53
CA ILE A 203 10.22 5.13 -1.46
C ILE A 203 11.07 6.06 -0.62
N THR A 204 11.55 7.15 -1.19
CA THR A 204 12.27 8.21 -0.46
C THR A 204 11.53 9.52 -0.55
N VAL A 205 11.47 10.25 0.56
CA VAL A 205 10.86 11.58 0.60
C VAL A 205 11.96 12.61 0.72
N HIS A 206 12.08 13.44 -0.31
CA HIS A 206 13.00 14.55 -0.38
C HIS A 206 12.27 15.83 -0.01
N HIS A 207 12.78 16.59 0.95
CA HIS A 207 12.23 17.89 1.33
C HIS A 207 13.24 19.00 1.05
N PRO A 208 12.83 20.15 0.47
CA PRO A 208 13.76 21.21 0.06
C PRO A 208 14.64 21.75 1.20
N SER A 209 14.12 21.82 2.43
CA SER A 209 14.88 22.30 3.59
C SER A 209 15.37 21.23 4.55
N LEU A 210 14.82 20.00 4.48
CA LEU A 210 15.12 18.93 5.45
C LEU A 210 15.95 17.79 4.84
N GLY A 211 16.16 17.82 3.52
CA GLY A 211 16.80 16.73 2.79
C GLY A 211 15.96 15.46 2.83
N ASN A 212 16.63 14.31 2.76
CA ASN A 212 15.98 12.99 2.80
C ASN A 212 15.60 12.68 4.25
N TYR A 213 14.34 12.93 4.62
CA TYR A 213 13.92 12.78 6.02
C TYR A 213 13.13 11.50 6.29
N PHE A 214 12.61 10.84 5.25
CA PHE A 214 11.94 9.54 5.33
C PHE A 214 12.39 8.62 4.19
N SER A 215 12.55 7.34 4.51
CA SER A 215 12.83 6.28 3.56
C SER A 215 12.10 5.01 3.97
N ALA A 216 11.48 4.35 2.99
CA ALA A 216 10.82 3.07 3.15
C ALA A 216 11.29 2.13 2.04
N SER A 217 11.46 0.85 2.36
CA SER A 217 11.76 -0.16 1.36
C SER A 217 11.04 -1.46 1.65
N LEU A 218 10.41 -2.03 0.63
CA LEU A 218 9.93 -3.41 0.64
C LEU A 218 10.93 -4.27 -0.12
N THR A 219 11.39 -5.35 0.49
CA THR A 219 12.15 -6.40 -0.18
C THR A 219 11.47 -7.72 0.06
N ALA A 220 11.05 -8.40 -1.00
CA ALA A 220 10.38 -9.69 -0.91
C ALA A 220 10.88 -10.66 -1.96
N ARG A 221 10.81 -11.95 -1.65
CA ARG A 221 11.14 -13.04 -2.56
C ARG A 221 9.91 -13.86 -2.87
N ARG A 222 9.84 -14.35 -4.10
CA ARG A 222 8.79 -15.25 -4.53
C ARG A 222 8.86 -16.54 -3.71
N VAL A 223 7.71 -16.99 -3.27
CA VAL A 223 7.51 -18.25 -2.57
C VAL A 223 7.05 -19.28 -3.58
N ASP A 224 7.66 -20.47 -3.55
CA ASP A 224 7.28 -21.57 -4.43
C ASP A 224 5.82 -21.94 -4.19
N SER A 225 5.01 -22.01 -5.26
CA SER A 225 3.58 -22.31 -5.15
C SER A 225 3.33 -23.67 -4.47
N SER A 226 4.27 -24.61 -4.57
CA SER A 226 4.21 -25.92 -3.90
C SER A 226 4.33 -25.84 -2.37
N SER A 227 4.91 -24.76 -1.84
CA SER A 227 5.09 -24.54 -0.41
C SER A 227 3.88 -23.85 0.25
N VAL A 228 2.98 -23.30 -0.55
CA VAL A 228 1.74 -22.66 -0.10
C VAL A 228 0.57 -23.64 -0.29
N ASP A 229 0.30 -24.42 0.74
CA ASP A 229 -0.79 -25.42 0.71
C ASP A 229 -2.18 -24.78 0.85
N ASP A 230 -2.27 -23.62 1.51
CA ASP A 230 -3.52 -22.88 1.68
C ASP A 230 -3.29 -21.36 1.76
N HIS A 231 -3.95 -20.62 0.86
CA HIS A 231 -3.90 -19.16 0.78
C HIS A 231 -4.30 -18.49 2.11
N SER A 232 -5.41 -18.94 2.70
CA SER A 232 -5.95 -18.35 3.94
C SER A 232 -4.97 -18.53 5.10
N MET A 233 -4.29 -19.68 5.16
CA MET A 233 -3.26 -19.91 6.18
C MET A 233 -1.98 -19.11 5.92
N PHE A 234 -1.59 -18.93 4.66
CA PHE A 234 -0.42 -18.14 4.31
C PHE A 234 -0.57 -16.67 4.73
N PHE A 235 -1.76 -16.08 4.58
CA PHE A 235 -2.03 -14.70 5.01
C PHE A 235 -2.59 -14.59 6.44
N TRP A 236 -2.66 -15.69 7.19
CA TRP A 236 -3.31 -15.71 8.50
C TRP A 236 -2.78 -14.61 9.44
N LEU A 237 -3.69 -13.72 9.86
CA LEU A 237 -3.45 -12.54 10.69
C LEU A 237 -2.42 -11.55 10.12
N MET A 238 -2.10 -11.62 8.83
CA MET A 238 -1.12 -10.73 8.18
C MET A 238 -1.59 -9.26 8.23
N PRO A 239 -2.83 -8.91 7.86
CA PRO A 239 -3.34 -7.55 8.01
C PRO A 239 -3.30 -7.05 9.47
N HIS A 240 -3.66 -7.89 10.45
CA HIS A 240 -3.60 -7.55 11.88
C HIS A 240 -2.18 -7.26 12.34
N LYS A 241 -1.19 -8.04 11.88
CA LYS A 241 0.23 -7.80 12.18
C LYS A 241 0.67 -6.46 11.63
N VAL A 242 0.28 -6.11 10.40
CA VAL A 242 0.59 -4.80 9.82
C VAL A 242 -0.01 -3.67 10.65
N ALA A 243 -1.30 -3.76 10.99
CA ALA A 243 -1.97 -2.79 11.86
C ALA A 243 -1.25 -2.64 13.21
N PHE A 244 -0.94 -3.77 13.86
CA PHE A 244 -0.23 -3.80 15.13
C PHE A 244 1.12 -3.07 15.04
N TRP A 245 1.93 -3.34 14.01
CA TRP A 245 3.22 -2.66 13.84
C TRP A 245 3.06 -1.16 13.60
N ILE A 246 2.08 -0.72 12.81
CA ILE A 246 1.79 0.70 12.59
C ILE A 246 1.46 1.39 13.91
N TYR A 247 0.50 0.86 14.68
CA TYR A 247 0.08 1.46 15.95
C TYR A 247 1.16 1.36 17.04
N TRP A 248 1.92 0.27 17.08
CA TRP A 248 3.01 0.09 18.03
C TRP A 248 4.13 1.11 17.82
N HIS A 249 4.50 1.36 16.56
CA HIS A 249 5.51 2.37 16.24
C HIS A 249 4.99 3.79 16.44
N ALA A 250 3.71 4.06 16.16
CA ALA A 250 3.07 5.32 16.53
C ALA A 250 3.15 5.58 18.04
N LEU A 251 2.83 4.57 18.88
CA LEU A 251 2.93 4.67 20.33
C LEU A 251 4.37 4.89 20.81
N LYS A 252 5.35 4.16 20.24
CA LYS A 252 6.77 4.38 20.55
C LYS A 252 7.24 5.80 20.22
N LEU A 253 6.72 6.41 19.16
CA LEU A 253 7.04 7.78 18.80
C LEU A 253 6.42 8.78 19.78
N LEU A 254 5.18 8.53 20.21
CA LEU A 254 4.54 9.31 21.25
C LEU A 254 5.33 9.24 22.57
N TRP A 255 5.79 8.05 22.98
CA TRP A 255 6.65 7.88 24.16
C TRP A 255 8.02 8.55 24.03
N LYS A 256 8.52 8.76 22.80
CA LYS A 256 9.73 9.55 22.53
C LYS A 256 9.49 11.06 22.52
N GLY A 257 8.29 11.52 22.90
CA GLY A 257 7.96 12.94 22.99
C GLY A 257 7.74 13.62 21.64
N VAL A 258 7.46 12.86 20.57
CA VAL A 258 7.15 13.44 19.27
C VAL A 258 5.70 13.95 19.30
N PRO A 259 5.45 15.24 19.02
CA PRO A 259 4.11 15.80 19.11
C PRO A 259 3.17 15.15 18.09
N PHE A 260 1.92 14.96 18.50
CA PHE A 260 0.84 14.53 17.61
C PHE A 260 0.35 15.70 16.76
N VAL A 261 0.17 15.44 15.48
CA VAL A 261 -0.13 16.42 14.43
C VAL A 261 -1.47 16.00 13.82
N PRO A 262 -2.54 16.79 14.01
CA PRO A 262 -3.85 16.44 13.48
C PRO A 262 -3.86 16.43 11.96
N HIS A 263 -4.82 15.70 11.38
CA HIS A 263 -4.94 15.57 9.93
C HIS A 263 -5.16 16.94 9.25
N PRO A 264 -4.58 17.21 8.06
CA PRO A 264 -4.80 18.45 7.33
C PRO A 264 -6.28 18.78 7.08
N ARG A 265 -7.13 17.76 6.90
CA ARG A 265 -8.61 17.92 6.82
C ARG A 265 -9.19 18.80 7.95
N CYS A 266 -8.59 18.79 9.14
CA CYS A 266 -9.06 19.54 10.30
C CYS A 266 -8.66 21.03 10.26
N GLN A 267 -7.66 21.41 9.47
CA GLN A 267 -7.09 22.76 9.45
C GLN A 267 -7.26 23.46 8.10
N THR A 268 -7.17 22.71 7.00
CA THR A 268 -7.23 23.24 5.64
C THR A 268 -8.12 22.32 4.82
N PRO A 269 -9.40 22.68 4.58
CA PRO A 269 -10.30 21.84 3.79
C PRO A 269 -9.86 21.70 2.33
N THR A 270 -9.07 22.66 1.81
CA THR A 270 -8.56 22.69 0.43
C THR A 270 -7.23 21.94 0.21
N TYR A 271 -6.78 21.14 1.18
CA TYR A 271 -5.47 20.48 1.12
C TYR A 271 -5.32 19.51 -0.08
N ARG A 272 -6.43 18.99 -0.61
CA ARG A 272 -6.43 18.10 -1.79
C ARG A 272 -6.16 18.90 -3.06
N GLU A 273 -6.84 20.02 -3.21
CA GLU A 273 -6.67 20.98 -4.31
C GLU A 273 -5.24 21.52 -4.29
N ASP A 274 -4.74 21.95 -3.12
CA ASP A 274 -3.36 22.43 -2.98
C ASP A 274 -2.32 21.36 -3.38
N ALA A 275 -2.60 20.07 -3.15
CA ALA A 275 -1.74 18.96 -3.57
C ALA A 275 -1.77 18.73 -5.09
N LEU A 276 -2.95 18.87 -5.72
CA LEU A 276 -3.09 18.82 -7.18
C LEU A 276 -2.33 19.96 -7.86
N ASP A 277 -2.52 21.20 -7.41
CA ASP A 277 -1.88 22.38 -7.99
C ASP A 277 -0.34 22.27 -7.96
N ARG A 278 0.21 21.75 -6.86
CA ARG A 278 1.65 21.50 -6.73
C ARG A 278 2.16 20.44 -7.71
N ASN A 279 1.36 19.42 -7.98
CA ASN A 279 1.71 18.41 -8.96
C ASN A 279 1.85 19.01 -10.36
N GLU A 280 0.87 19.82 -10.74
CA GLU A 280 0.88 20.52 -12.03
C GLU A 280 2.12 21.39 -12.16
N VAL A 281 2.52 22.11 -11.10
CA VAL A 281 3.75 22.91 -11.07
C VAL A 281 5.01 22.06 -11.22
N LEU A 282 5.10 20.89 -10.58
CA LEU A 282 6.26 20.00 -10.72
C LEU A 282 6.37 19.39 -12.11
N HIS A 283 5.26 18.94 -12.71
CA HIS A 283 5.26 18.43 -14.08
C HIS A 283 5.58 19.52 -15.11
N SER A 284 5.05 20.73 -14.93
CA SER A 284 5.35 21.88 -15.80
C SER A 284 6.83 22.25 -15.80
N ARG A 285 7.55 21.95 -14.72
CA ARG A 285 9.01 22.15 -14.63
C ARG A 285 9.83 21.01 -15.22
N ASN A 286 9.26 19.81 -15.31
CA ASN A 286 10.01 18.61 -15.69
C ASN A 286 9.94 18.25 -17.18
N VAL A 287 8.89 18.58 -17.95
CA VAL A 287 8.85 18.18 -19.38
C VAL A 287 8.03 19.11 -20.28
N GLN A 288 8.70 19.74 -21.26
CA GLN A 288 8.16 19.93 -22.62
C GLN A 288 7.91 18.52 -23.21
N LEU A 289 6.66 18.13 -23.49
CA LEU A 289 6.15 16.79 -23.88
C LEU A 289 5.62 15.89 -22.74
N MET A 290 4.40 16.14 -22.27
CA MET A 290 3.40 15.08 -22.13
C MET A 290 2.01 15.71 -22.10
N ASP A 291 1.07 15.06 -22.80
CA ASP A 291 -0.30 15.51 -23.02
C ASP A 291 -1.03 15.78 -21.69
N SER A 292 -1.65 16.95 -21.60
CA SER A 292 -1.98 17.70 -20.38
C SER A 292 -3.21 17.22 -19.62
N LYS A 293 -3.56 15.92 -19.67
CA LYS A 293 -4.84 15.42 -19.13
C LYS A 293 -4.80 14.15 -18.28
N THR A 294 -3.65 13.56 -17.99
CA THR A 294 -3.58 12.47 -17.02
C THR A 294 -3.51 13.03 -15.60
N ARG A 295 -4.66 13.11 -14.92
CA ARG A 295 -4.74 13.43 -13.49
C ARG A 295 -3.92 12.38 -12.71
N CYS A 296 -2.75 12.77 -12.22
CA CYS A 296 -1.83 11.83 -11.55
C CYS A 296 -2.24 11.49 -10.11
N PHE A 297 -3.28 12.12 -9.56
CA PHE A 297 -3.80 11.82 -8.23
C PHE A 297 -5.31 11.62 -8.25
N GLU A 298 -5.77 10.54 -7.66
CA GLU A 298 -7.18 10.32 -7.35
C GLU A 298 -7.32 9.93 -5.88
N TRP A 299 -8.12 10.71 -5.13
CA TRP A 299 -8.49 10.37 -3.76
C TRP A 299 -9.79 9.57 -3.77
N ARG A 300 -9.78 8.43 -3.08
CA ARG A 300 -10.96 7.63 -2.77
C ARG A 300 -11.05 7.47 -1.25
N ASP A 301 -12.24 7.52 -0.69
CA ASP A 301 -12.40 7.23 0.73
C ASP A 301 -12.34 5.72 0.96
N ALA A 302 -11.51 5.30 1.92
CA ALA A 302 -11.49 3.93 2.40
C ALA A 302 -12.74 3.71 3.28
N LYS A 303 -13.42 2.58 3.09
CA LYS A 303 -14.53 2.21 3.96
C LYS A 303 -14.01 1.94 5.38
N TRP A 304 -14.58 2.64 6.35
CA TRP A 304 -14.39 2.36 7.77
C TRP A 304 -15.62 1.60 8.30
N PRO A 305 -15.48 0.60 9.19
CA PRO A 305 -14.24 0.04 9.69
C PRO A 305 -13.57 -0.85 8.64
N TRP A 306 -12.29 -1.16 8.84
CA TRP A 306 -11.53 -2.03 7.95
C TRP A 306 -11.99 -3.50 8.06
N CYS A 307 -13.23 -3.77 7.67
CA CYS A 307 -13.87 -5.09 7.67
C CYS A 307 -13.66 -5.80 6.34
#